data_AF-A0A8S2RRE6-F1
#
_entry.id   AF-A0A8S2RRE6-F1
#
_cell.length_a   1.000
_cell.length_b   1.000
_cell.length_c   1.000
_cell.angle_alpha   90.00
_cell.angle_beta   90.00
_cell.angle_gamma   90.00
#
_symmetry.space_group_name_H-M   'P 1'
#
loop_
_entity.id
_entity.type
_entity.pdbx_description
1 polymer ?
#
loop_
_entity_poly.entity_id
_entity_poly.type
_entity_poly.pdbx_seq_one_letter_code
_entity_poly.pdbx_strand_id
1 'polypeptide(L)'
;GDSSRDLNSFLKDIDFDDAIRQSICLQMVTPRGISRFIEYNYSVNENTRFLHYSYRARKEWLEVIAHKTDRIVASPPTSTEATHMITKIVWGFEILCIIQIPKNHSVDLIDQLLYKICAQLNNNRIT
;
A
#
# COMPACT_ATOMS: atom_id res chain seq x y z
N GLY A 1 -19.44 -8.61 16.22
CA GLY A 1 -18.29 -9.13 16.97
C GLY A 1 -17.22 -9.55 15.98
N ASP A 2 -16.04 -8.95 16.11
CA ASP A 2 -14.73 -9.43 15.67
C ASP A 2 -14.41 -9.61 14.16
N SER A 3 -14.84 -8.68 13.29
CA SER A 3 -14.28 -8.56 11.92
C SER A 3 -13.22 -7.46 11.76
N SER A 4 -13.01 -6.61 12.78
CA SER A 4 -12.01 -5.53 12.72
C SER A 4 -10.58 -6.02 12.91
N ARG A 5 -10.40 -7.31 13.24
CA ARG A 5 -9.09 -7.91 13.51
C ARG A 5 -8.23 -8.20 12.27
N ASP A 6 -8.74 -8.09 11.03
CA ASP A 6 -7.98 -8.65 9.89
C ASP A 6 -7.70 -7.73 8.68
N LEU A 7 -8.31 -6.54 8.59
CA LEU A 7 -8.04 -5.61 7.48
C LEU A 7 -6.85 -4.70 7.78
N ASN A 8 -6.76 -4.23 9.03
CA ASN A 8 -5.70 -3.32 9.46
C ASN A 8 -4.35 -4.07 9.63
N SER A 9 -4.38 -5.36 9.98
CA SER A 9 -3.22 -6.27 9.92
C SER A 9 -2.77 -6.45 8.47
N PHE A 10 -3.69 -6.71 7.53
CA PHE A 10 -3.34 -6.86 6.13
C PHE A 10 -2.67 -5.61 5.54
N LEU A 11 -3.17 -4.40 5.88
CA LEU A 11 -2.51 -3.15 5.46
C LEU A 11 -1.07 -3.06 5.99
N LYS A 12 -0.82 -3.56 7.20
CA LYS A 12 0.53 -3.67 7.76
C LYS A 12 1.40 -4.62 6.94
N ASP A 13 0.86 -5.77 6.55
CA ASP A 13 1.57 -6.80 5.80
C ASP A 13 1.95 -6.36 4.37
N ILE A 14 1.29 -5.32 3.84
CA ILE A 14 1.59 -4.70 2.54
C ILE A 14 2.39 -3.38 2.67
N ASP A 15 3.17 -3.25 3.75
CA ASP A 15 4.09 -2.13 4.02
C ASP A 15 3.41 -0.76 4.28
N PHE A 16 2.14 -0.69 4.68
CA PHE A 16 1.60 0.58 5.15
C PHE A 16 2.12 0.90 6.55
N ASP A 17 2.77 2.06 6.67
CA ASP A 17 3.24 2.60 7.94
C ASP A 17 2.09 2.81 8.94
N ASP A 18 2.40 2.65 10.23
CA ASP A 18 1.41 2.76 11.31
C ASP A 18 0.73 4.14 11.31
N ALA A 19 1.46 5.23 11.05
CA ALA A 19 0.89 6.57 11.01
C ALA A 19 -0.09 6.73 9.85
N ILE A 20 0.25 6.21 8.67
CA ILE A 20 -0.63 6.26 7.49
C ILE A 20 -1.88 5.42 7.71
N ARG A 21 -1.74 4.22 8.28
CA ARG A 21 -2.90 3.37 8.64
C ARG A 21 -3.81 4.09 9.62
N GLN A 22 -3.26 4.72 10.64
CA GLN A 22 -4.04 5.51 11.60
C GLN A 22 -4.75 6.68 10.92
N SER A 23 -4.07 7.43 10.06
CA SER A 23 -4.68 8.54 9.30
C SER A 23 -5.82 8.09 8.40
N ILE A 24 -5.71 6.92 7.76
CA ILE A 24 -6.78 6.33 6.94
C ILE A 24 -7.97 5.92 7.82
N CYS A 25 -7.72 5.22 8.94
CA CYS A 25 -8.77 4.81 9.87
C CYS A 25 -9.53 6.00 10.47
N LEU A 26 -8.83 7.10 10.74
CA LEU A 26 -9.40 8.36 11.25
C LEU A 26 -9.99 9.25 10.15
N GLN A 27 -10.03 8.79 8.90
CA GLN A 27 -10.55 9.54 7.74
C GLN A 27 -9.85 10.90 7.51
N MET A 28 -8.62 11.05 7.99
CA MET A 28 -7.80 12.24 7.76
C MET A 28 -7.28 12.29 6.32
N VAL A 29 -7.18 11.14 5.67
CA VAL A 29 -6.78 10.99 4.27
C VAL A 29 -7.84 10.16 3.56
N THR A 30 -8.25 10.60 2.37
CA THR A 30 -9.15 9.81 1.52
C THR A 30 -8.38 8.61 0.93
N PRO A 31 -8.77 7.36 1.24
CA PRO A 31 -8.11 6.19 0.68
C PRO A 31 -8.28 6.11 -0.84
N ARG A 32 -7.21 5.71 -1.54
CA ARG A 32 -7.16 5.51 -2.99
C ARG A 32 -6.37 4.26 -3.36
N GLY A 33 -6.64 3.69 -4.53
CA GLY A 33 -5.98 2.45 -4.98
C GLY A 33 -6.18 1.31 -3.98
N ILE A 34 -5.11 0.57 -3.66
CA ILE A 34 -5.17 -0.56 -2.73
C ILE A 34 -5.57 -0.19 -1.30
N SER A 35 -5.36 1.07 -0.88
CA SER A 35 -5.77 1.52 0.45
C SER A 35 -7.29 1.58 0.64
N ARG A 36 -8.07 1.57 -0.45
CA ARG A 36 -9.54 1.42 -0.40
C ARG A 36 -9.98 0.05 0.12
N PHE A 37 -9.04 -0.88 0.32
CA PHE A 37 -9.32 -2.13 0.99
C PHE A 37 -9.97 -1.96 2.38
N ILE A 38 -9.70 -0.84 3.07
CA ILE A 38 -10.38 -0.53 4.34
C ILE A 38 -11.91 -0.35 4.18
N GLU A 39 -12.37 -0.04 2.97
CA GLU A 39 -13.79 0.10 2.62
C GLU A 39 -14.41 -1.25 2.19
N TYR A 40 -13.67 -2.35 2.27
CA TYR A 40 -14.17 -3.67 1.90
C TYR A 40 -15.18 -4.18 2.94
N ASN A 41 -16.46 -4.14 2.55
CA ASN A 41 -17.59 -4.40 3.45
C ASN A 41 -18.07 -5.86 3.48
N TYR A 42 -17.36 -6.78 2.82
CA TYR A 42 -17.70 -8.21 2.86
C TYR A 42 -16.93 -8.93 3.97
N SER A 43 -17.47 -10.05 4.43
CA SER A 43 -16.81 -10.86 5.44
C SER A 43 -15.51 -11.48 4.90
N VAL A 44 -14.45 -11.36 5.69
CA VAL A 44 -13.21 -12.10 5.53
C VAL A 44 -13.31 -13.34 6.41
N ASN A 45 -13.17 -14.51 5.81
CA ASN A 45 -13.30 -15.81 6.48
C ASN A 45 -12.32 -16.83 5.89
N GLU A 46 -12.43 -18.10 6.32
CA GLU A 46 -11.57 -19.20 5.89
C GLU A 46 -11.57 -19.46 4.37
N ASN A 47 -12.56 -18.97 3.63
CA ASN A 47 -12.69 -19.07 2.18
C ASN A 47 -12.31 -17.78 1.44
N THR A 48 -11.85 -16.75 2.14
CA THR A 48 -11.33 -15.53 1.52
C THR A 48 -9.82 -15.66 1.32
N ARG A 49 -9.33 -15.30 0.14
CA ARG A 49 -7.89 -15.20 -0.15
C ARG A 49 -7.54 -13.84 -0.71
N PHE A 50 -6.35 -13.38 -0.35
CA PHE A 50 -5.79 -12.14 -0.83
C PHE A 50 -4.57 -12.43 -1.69
N LEU A 51 -4.54 -11.87 -2.89
CA LEU A 51 -3.36 -11.87 -3.74
C LEU A 51 -2.89 -10.43 -3.92
N HIS A 52 -1.74 -10.12 -3.32
CA HIS A 52 -1.09 -8.83 -3.42
C HIS A 52 0.15 -8.93 -4.31
N TYR A 53 0.26 -8.03 -5.28
CA TYR A 53 1.42 -7.88 -6.13
C TYR A 53 1.83 -6.40 -6.19
N SER A 54 3.12 -6.15 -5.97
CA SER A 54 3.70 -4.81 -6.03
C SER A 54 4.86 -4.79 -7.02
N TYR A 55 4.82 -3.90 -8.01
CA TYR A 55 5.90 -3.67 -8.95
C TYR A 55 6.42 -2.24 -8.79
N ARG A 56 7.73 -2.10 -8.63
CA ARG A 56 8.42 -0.81 -8.45
C ARG A 56 9.40 -0.66 -9.60
N ALA A 57 9.21 0.37 -10.43
CA ALA A 57 9.95 0.53 -11.68
C ALA A 57 11.08 1.57 -11.58
N ARG A 58 10.79 2.71 -10.94
CA ARG A 58 11.68 3.88 -10.98
C ARG A 58 11.75 4.54 -9.61
N LYS A 59 12.93 5.03 -9.26
CA LYS A 59 13.15 5.86 -8.08
C LYS A 59 13.64 7.23 -8.53
N GLU A 60 12.98 8.27 -8.07
CA GLU A 60 13.40 9.65 -8.25
C GLU A 60 13.81 10.22 -6.90
N TRP A 61 14.88 11.01 -6.91
CA TRP A 61 15.43 11.64 -5.73
C TRP A 61 15.53 13.14 -5.97
N LEU A 62 15.20 13.91 -4.94
CA LEU A 62 15.51 15.33 -4.88
C LEU A 62 16.78 15.49 -4.05
N GLU A 63 17.85 15.96 -4.67
CA GLU A 63 19.08 16.31 -3.94
C GLU A 63 18.84 17.58 -3.14
N VAL A 64 18.76 17.44 -1.83
CA VAL A 64 18.64 18.57 -0.91
C VAL A 64 20.04 19.07 -0.59
N ILE A 65 20.54 19.99 -1.43
CA ILE A 65 21.78 20.71 -1.14
C ILE A 65 21.43 21.78 -0.11
N ALA A 66 21.79 21.55 1.15
CA ALA A 66 21.76 22.58 2.17
C ALA A 66 22.79 23.66 1.80
N HIS A 67 22.36 24.68 1.06
CA HIS A 67 23.19 25.85 0.83
C HIS A 67 23.48 26.49 2.19
N LYS A 68 24.78 26.66 2.52
CA LYS A 68 25.18 27.64 3.53
C LYS A 68 24.58 28.98 3.11
N THR A 69 23.78 29.54 4.01
CA THR A 69 22.94 30.72 3.85
C THR A 69 23.74 31.96 3.45
N ASP A 70 23.82 32.26 2.15
CA ASP A 70 24.19 33.60 1.64
C ASP A 70 23.17 34.16 0.63
N ARG A 71 22.08 33.42 0.34
CA ARG A 71 20.99 33.89 -0.52
C ARG A 71 19.71 33.93 0.29
N ILE A 72 19.26 35.15 0.59
CA ILE A 72 17.93 35.41 1.16
C ILE A 72 16.92 35.00 0.09
N VAL A 73 16.43 33.77 0.17
CA VAL A 73 15.28 33.33 -0.63
C VAL A 73 14.05 33.93 0.03
N ALA A 74 13.29 34.74 -0.71
CA ALA A 74 12.05 35.31 -0.20
C ALA A 74 11.14 34.18 0.28
N SER A 75 10.65 34.29 1.51
CA SER A 75 9.70 33.32 2.06
C SER A 75 8.47 33.25 1.15
N PRO A 76 7.92 32.05 0.90
CA PRO A 76 6.68 31.92 0.15
C PRO A 76 5.59 32.81 0.76
N PRO A 77 4.74 33.45 -0.06
CA PRO A 77 3.72 34.38 0.41
C PRO A 77 2.64 33.74 1.30
N THR A 78 2.61 32.41 1.37
CA THR A 78 1.73 31.63 2.24
C THR A 78 2.58 30.69 3.09
N SER A 79 2.38 30.73 4.41
CA SER A 79 3.00 29.75 5.31
C SER A 79 2.42 28.38 4.99
N THR A 80 3.22 27.53 4.35
CA THR A 80 2.89 26.11 4.29
C THR A 80 3.14 25.52 5.68
N GLU A 81 2.11 25.11 6.40
CA GLU A 81 2.24 24.36 7.68
C GLU A 81 2.83 22.94 7.49
N ALA A 82 3.48 22.68 6.35
CA ALA A 82 4.09 21.40 6.04
C ALA A 82 5.25 21.13 6.99
N THR A 83 5.16 20.04 7.74
CA THR A 83 6.20 19.58 8.67
C THR A 83 7.26 18.71 7.99
N HIS A 84 7.02 18.29 6.74
CA HIS A 84 7.86 17.35 6.00
C HIS A 84 8.00 17.76 4.53
N MET A 85 9.14 17.39 3.94
CA MET A 85 9.42 17.55 2.50
C MET A 85 9.67 16.19 1.86
N ILE A 86 9.04 15.92 0.71
CA ILE A 86 9.24 14.68 -0.05
C ILE A 86 10.57 14.76 -0.78
N THR A 87 11.54 13.93 -0.40
CA THR A 87 12.88 13.88 -1.02
C THR A 87 13.09 12.70 -1.95
N LYS A 88 12.15 11.75 -1.95
CA LYS A 88 12.23 10.53 -2.75
C LYS A 88 10.83 10.09 -3.16
N ILE A 89 10.69 9.70 -4.42
CA ILE A 89 9.47 9.07 -4.95
C ILE A 89 9.85 7.72 -5.56
N VAL A 90 9.08 6.69 -5.21
CA VAL A 90 9.19 5.36 -5.83
C VAL A 90 7.95 5.15 -6.70
N TRP A 91 8.17 5.05 -8.01
CA TRP A 91 7.12 4.85 -9.00
C TRP A 91 6.88 3.35 -9.23
N GLY A 92 5.63 2.99 -9.41
CA GLY A 92 5.21 1.61 -9.55
C GLY A 92 3.69 1.47 -9.67
N PHE A 93 3.23 0.24 -9.63
CA PHE A 93 1.82 -0.08 -9.49
C PHE A 93 1.64 -1.26 -8.54
N GLU A 94 0.45 -1.33 -7.96
CA GLU A 94 0.08 -2.38 -7.03
C GLU A 94 -1.27 -2.96 -7.43
N ILE A 95 -1.39 -4.27 -7.28
CA ILE A 95 -2.60 -5.04 -7.56
C ILE A 95 -2.96 -5.78 -6.27
N LEU A 96 -4.21 -5.60 -5.84
CA LEU A 96 -4.81 -6.36 -4.77
C LEU A 96 -6.06 -7.06 -5.30
N CYS A 97 -6.03 -8.39 -5.32
CA CYS A 97 -7.18 -9.22 -5.67
C CYS A 97 -7.75 -9.85 -4.39
N ILE A 98 -9.06 -9.72 -4.22
CA ILE A 98 -9.81 -10.37 -3.14
C ILE A 98 -10.61 -11.52 -3.76
N ILE A 99 -10.30 -12.73 -3.38
CA ILE A 99 -10.79 -13.96 -4.00
C ILE A 99 -11.70 -14.65 -2.99
N GLN A 100 -12.97 -14.79 -3.36
CA GLN A 100 -13.97 -15.51 -2.58
C GLN A 100 -14.09 -16.93 -3.12
N ILE A 101 -13.67 -17.91 -2.33
CA ILE A 101 -13.69 -19.32 -2.73
C ILE A 101 -15.09 -19.90 -2.44
N PRO A 102 -15.81 -20.40 -3.47
CA PRO A 102 -17.09 -21.05 -3.26
C PRO A 102 -16.94 -22.28 -2.33
N LYS A 103 -17.91 -22.51 -1.44
CA LYS A 103 -17.86 -23.61 -0.44
C LYS A 103 -17.69 -25.01 -1.03
N ASN A 104 -18.00 -25.20 -2.31
CA ASN A 104 -17.88 -26.47 -3.03
C ASN A 104 -16.50 -26.67 -3.69
N HIS A 105 -15.56 -25.74 -3.53
CA HIS A 105 -14.21 -25.84 -4.08
C HIS A 105 -13.20 -26.17 -2.97
N SER A 106 -12.15 -26.91 -3.33
CA SER A 106 -11.03 -27.17 -2.43
C SER A 106 -10.19 -25.91 -2.29
N VAL A 107 -10.12 -25.42 -1.06
CA VAL A 107 -9.30 -24.26 -0.67
C VAL A 107 -7.82 -24.55 -0.93
N ASP A 108 -7.34 -25.76 -0.63
CA ASP A 108 -5.94 -26.16 -0.84
C ASP A 108 -5.50 -26.07 -2.30
N LEU A 109 -6.38 -26.46 -3.23
CA LEU A 109 -6.10 -26.36 -4.67
C LEU A 109 -5.96 -24.91 -5.13
N ILE A 110 -6.80 -24.02 -4.60
CA ILE A 110 -6.70 -22.59 -4.88
C ILE A 110 -5.42 -22.02 -4.28
N ASP A 111 -5.07 -22.39 -3.06
CA ASP A 111 -3.84 -21.94 -2.40
C ASP A 111 -2.59 -22.38 -3.17
N GLN A 112 -2.57 -23.61 -3.70
CA GLN A 112 -1.49 -24.07 -4.59
C GLN A 112 -1.43 -23.29 -5.91
N LEU A 113 -2.57 -22.93 -6.49
CA LEU A 113 -2.62 -22.12 -7.71
C LEU A 113 -2.12 -20.70 -7.45
N LEU A 114 -2.59 -20.05 -6.39
CA LEU A 114 -2.16 -18.71 -5.99
C LEU A 114 -0.66 -18.68 -5.70
N TYR A 115 -0.13 -19.71 -5.04
CA TYR A 115 1.30 -19.86 -4.82
C TYR A 115 2.09 -19.88 -6.13
N LYS A 116 1.63 -20.65 -7.14
CA LYS A 116 2.27 -20.71 -8.46
C LYS A 116 2.21 -19.37 -9.20
N ILE A 117 1.08 -18.67 -9.14
CA ILE A 117 0.93 -17.34 -9.73
C ILE A 117 1.92 -16.35 -9.08
N CYS A 118 1.96 -16.32 -7.74
CA CYS A 118 2.89 -15.48 -7.00
C CYS A 118 4.35 -15.78 -7.35
N ALA A 119 4.71 -17.06 -7.46
CA ALA A 119 6.05 -17.47 -7.86
C ALA A 119 6.41 -16.96 -9.27
N GLN A 120 5.50 -17.07 -10.24
CA GLN A 120 5.72 -16.56 -11.60
C GLN A 120 5.83 -15.04 -11.65
N LEU A 121 4.95 -14.33 -10.94
CA LEU A 121 4.98 -12.87 -10.87
C LEU A 121 6.28 -12.35 -10.24
N ASN A 122 6.82 -13.05 -9.24
CA ASN A 122 8.10 -12.74 -8.63
C ASN A 122 9.27 -13.01 -9.57
N ASN A 123 9.23 -14.10 -10.34
CA ASN A 123 10.27 -14.42 -11.33
C ASN A 123 10.28 -13.45 -12.52
N ASN A 124 9.13 -12.87 -12.87
CA ASN A 124 8.99 -11.89 -13.95
C ASN A 124 9.33 -10.45 -13.54
N ARG A 125 9.80 -10.22 -12.30
CA ARG A 125 10.37 -8.93 -11.92
C ARG A 125 11.71 -8.76 -12.64
N ILE A 126 11.64 -8.17 -13.84
CA ILE A 126 12.83 -7.70 -14.56
C ILE A 126 13.48 -6.62 -13.69
N THR A 127 14.66 -6.92 -13.14
CA THR A 127 15.51 -6.02 -12.36
C THR A 127 16.14 -4.95 -13.24
#